data_AF-A0A067NKU6-F1
#
_entry.id   AF-A0A067NKU6-F1
#
_cell.length_a   1.000
_cell.length_b   1.000
_cell.length_c   1.000
_cell.angle_alpha   90.00
_cell.angle_beta   90.00
_cell.angle_gamma   90.00
#
_symmetry.space_group_name_H-M   'P 1'
#
loop_
_entity.id
_entity.type
_entity.pdbx_description
1 polymer ?
#
loop_
_entity_poly.entity_id
_entity_poly.type
_entity_poly.pdbx_seq_one_letter_code
_entity_poly.pdbx_strand_id
1 'polypeptide(L)'
;MLTPDSVADIRQQLQDIFLSNPNSTISEGVLAISLRHLDSIITAYENQNNIQLMSTEDMCQLKALMAENPEHKVTPDEISEYITGIHAPTLAVEIDRPQSRHPSDSLREPRRQRANIGTQHGTVKPYHFRRSKFQIHAEEVGTAIGSVLRRNHPQFEEMHHQLDETRSTITQCESKLESLRLRLDDVQANFESSHSDLKVHLANMTDHHANIRAALDSTISQQENEHVHLHGKIEEIQSDIHSLRRDVGPLAESCLSDRIIPLEESIRSIRMDLESCDKKYVSVTRYTHSVDSLESRFHDSNIRWNEMSEKSRSEYARLEKRISQFHAKLLSEIRQIASTQLHYQKCLDELVVQIDSLRLTPEFPPSRRNSSDDEYIPMDRHKSLSDELKDANIEAQLPSELAYMSSWRYDDTPTHGSDPLPAYSDGIQPSPSCSKKPSKAALIVLGVWTVGVAKFLAVQIGQHDAGDVLSFVM
;
A
#
# COMPACT_ATOMS: atom_id res chain seq x y z
N MET A 1 -8.92 -39.15 4.81
CA MET A 1 -9.40 -39.41 3.44
C MET A 1 -10.63 -38.56 3.23
N LEU A 2 -10.70 -37.81 2.13
CA LEU A 2 -11.92 -37.08 1.77
C LEU A 2 -12.92 -38.11 1.28
N THR A 3 -14.00 -38.33 2.03
CA THR A 3 -15.14 -39.12 1.57
C THR A 3 -15.96 -38.29 0.58
N PRO A 4 -16.72 -38.91 -0.34
CA PRO A 4 -17.63 -38.17 -1.23
C PRO A 4 -18.55 -37.20 -0.49
N ASP A 5 -19.03 -37.60 0.69
CA ASP A 5 -19.85 -36.76 1.58
C ASP A 5 -19.09 -35.53 2.09
N SER A 6 -17.81 -35.68 2.47
CA SER A 6 -16.99 -34.54 2.91
C SER A 6 -16.70 -33.54 1.79
N VAL A 7 -16.62 -34.01 0.53
CA VAL A 7 -16.45 -33.15 -0.64
C VAL A 7 -17.73 -32.39 -0.94
N ALA A 8 -18.89 -33.07 -0.84
CA ALA A 8 -20.19 -32.43 -0.98
C ALA A 8 -20.42 -31.36 0.10
N ASP A 9 -20.06 -31.63 1.35
CA ASP A 9 -20.14 -30.68 2.46
C ASP A 9 -19.23 -29.46 2.27
N ILE A 10 -17.99 -29.66 1.81
CA ILE A 10 -17.06 -28.55 1.51
C ILE A 10 -17.60 -27.68 0.37
N ARG A 11 -18.17 -28.30 -0.67
CA ARG A 11 -18.80 -27.59 -1.79
C ARG A 11 -19.99 -26.76 -1.31
N GLN A 12 -20.83 -27.32 -0.45
CA GLN A 12 -21.99 -26.64 0.12
C GLN A 12 -21.58 -25.48 1.04
N GLN A 13 -20.60 -25.68 1.92
CA GLN A 13 -20.08 -24.63 2.79
C GLN A 13 -19.48 -23.47 2.00
N LEU A 14 -18.77 -23.74 0.90
CA LEU A 14 -18.27 -22.69 0.02
C LEU A 14 -19.41 -21.94 -0.67
N GLN A 15 -20.47 -22.61 -1.11
CA GLN A 15 -21.65 -21.93 -1.66
C GLN A 15 -22.35 -21.06 -0.61
N ASP A 16 -22.52 -21.57 0.61
CA ASP A 16 -23.22 -20.86 1.70
C ASP A 16 -22.44 -19.63 2.19
N ILE A 17 -21.11 -19.73 2.31
CA ILE A 17 -20.23 -18.60 2.67
C ILE A 17 -20.33 -17.47 1.63
N PHE A 18 -20.51 -17.80 0.36
CA PHE A 18 -20.62 -16.81 -0.70
C PHE A 18 -22.03 -16.22 -0.84
N LEU A 19 -23.07 -17.05 -0.73
CA LEU A 19 -24.46 -16.58 -0.76
C LEU A 19 -24.82 -15.72 0.47
N SER A 20 -24.15 -15.95 1.60
CA SER A 20 -24.35 -15.17 2.83
C SER A 20 -23.64 -13.80 2.83
N ASN A 21 -22.79 -13.51 1.85
CA ASN A 21 -22.03 -12.25 1.79
C ASN A 21 -22.04 -11.59 0.40
N PRO A 22 -23.18 -11.02 -0.04
CA PRO A 22 -23.37 -10.49 -1.39
C PRO A 22 -22.50 -9.27 -1.73
N ASN A 23 -21.81 -8.68 -0.75
CA ASN A 23 -20.90 -7.55 -0.92
C ASN A 23 -19.42 -7.95 -0.96
N SER A 24 -19.11 -9.25 -0.87
CA SER A 24 -17.75 -9.77 -1.04
C SER A 24 -17.25 -9.46 -2.45
N THR A 25 -16.18 -8.69 -2.56
CA THR A 25 -15.48 -8.39 -3.83
C THR A 25 -14.73 -9.58 -4.41
N ILE A 26 -14.84 -10.76 -3.78
CA ILE A 26 -14.34 -12.00 -4.36
C ILE A 26 -15.23 -12.30 -5.56
N SER A 27 -14.71 -11.98 -6.74
CA SER A 27 -15.44 -12.11 -7.99
C SER A 27 -15.91 -13.54 -8.17
N GLU A 28 -17.09 -13.69 -8.77
CA GLU A 28 -17.67 -14.96 -9.23
C GLU A 28 -16.65 -15.85 -9.97
N GLY A 29 -15.63 -15.23 -10.59
CA GLY A 29 -14.48 -15.89 -11.20
C GLY A 29 -13.58 -16.68 -10.23
N VAL A 30 -13.32 -16.19 -9.01
CA VAL A 30 -12.50 -16.91 -8.01
C VAL A 30 -13.23 -18.14 -7.49
N LEU A 31 -14.55 -18.07 -7.34
CA LEU A 31 -15.38 -19.23 -6.98
C LEU A 31 -15.36 -20.26 -8.12
N ALA A 32 -15.55 -19.82 -9.37
CA ALA A 32 -15.52 -20.70 -10.53
C ALA A 32 -14.16 -21.40 -10.72
N ILE A 33 -13.05 -20.68 -10.46
CA ILE A 33 -11.70 -21.24 -10.51
C ILE A 33 -11.49 -22.25 -9.38
N SER A 34 -11.93 -21.91 -8.16
CA SER A 34 -11.80 -22.80 -7.00
C SER A 34 -12.58 -24.10 -7.18
N LEU A 35 -13.80 -24.03 -7.72
CA LEU A 35 -14.62 -25.20 -8.03
C LEU A 35 -14.02 -26.05 -9.16
N ARG A 36 -13.49 -25.44 -10.22
CA ARG A 36 -12.78 -26.18 -11.29
C ARG A 36 -11.53 -26.88 -10.79
N HIS A 37 -10.75 -26.24 -9.92
CA HIS A 37 -9.58 -26.89 -9.33
C HIS A 37 -9.99 -28.06 -8.43
N LEU A 38 -11.10 -27.95 -7.70
CA LEU A 38 -11.63 -29.05 -6.90
C LEU A 38 -12.05 -30.24 -7.77
N ASP A 39 -12.79 -30.01 -8.87
CA ASP A 39 -13.14 -31.06 -9.82
C ASP A 39 -11.89 -31.71 -10.44
N SER A 40 -10.89 -30.91 -10.83
CA SER A 40 -9.64 -31.43 -11.39
C SER A 40 -8.84 -32.27 -10.40
N ILE A 41 -8.84 -31.91 -9.11
CA ILE A 41 -8.20 -32.69 -8.04
C ILE A 41 -8.94 -34.01 -7.83
N ILE A 42 -10.28 -33.99 -7.87
CA ILE A 42 -11.11 -35.19 -7.74
C ILE A 42 -10.82 -36.15 -8.91
N THR A 43 -10.84 -35.66 -10.16
CA THR A 43 -10.54 -36.48 -11.34
C THR A 43 -9.10 -37.02 -11.32
N ALA A 44 -8.13 -36.23 -10.87
CA ALA A 44 -6.75 -36.69 -10.74
C ALA A 44 -6.63 -37.80 -9.67
N TYR A 45 -7.36 -37.67 -8.56
CA TYR A 45 -7.38 -38.66 -7.50
C TYR A 45 -8.07 -39.97 -7.93
N GLU A 46 -9.17 -39.89 -8.69
CA GLU A 46 -9.85 -41.04 -9.29
C GLU A 46 -8.93 -41.80 -10.24
N ASN A 47 -8.25 -41.08 -11.15
CA ASN A 47 -7.32 -41.66 -12.11
C ASN A 47 -6.08 -42.26 -11.44
N GLN A 48 -5.51 -41.60 -10.43
CA GLN A 48 -4.29 -42.04 -9.77
C GLN A 48 -4.51 -43.32 -8.94
N ASN A 49 -5.70 -43.48 -8.36
CA ASN A 49 -6.00 -44.65 -7.51
C ASN A 49 -6.71 -45.77 -8.27
N ASN A 50 -7.02 -45.58 -9.56
CA ASN A 50 -7.81 -46.52 -10.37
C ASN A 50 -9.16 -46.86 -9.70
N ILE A 51 -9.71 -45.91 -8.93
CA ILE A 51 -11.00 -46.04 -8.25
C ILE A 51 -12.02 -45.40 -9.17
N GLN A 52 -12.73 -46.21 -9.97
CA GLN A 52 -14.01 -45.77 -10.51
C GLN A 52 -14.95 -45.58 -9.34
N LEU A 53 -15.27 -44.33 -8.98
CA LEU A 53 -16.38 -44.07 -8.08
C LEU A 53 -17.63 -44.65 -8.75
N MET A 54 -18.16 -45.72 -8.16
CA MET A 54 -19.40 -46.38 -8.56
C MET A 54 -20.47 -45.30 -8.78
N SER A 55 -21.21 -45.39 -9.90
CA SER A 55 -22.25 -44.39 -10.15
C SER A 55 -23.27 -44.41 -8.99
N THR A 56 -23.91 -43.27 -8.73
CA THR A 56 -24.95 -43.19 -7.69
C THR A 56 -26.09 -44.18 -7.95
N GLU A 57 -26.31 -44.57 -9.21
CA GLU A 57 -27.27 -45.59 -9.62
C GLU A 57 -26.82 -46.99 -9.18
N ASP A 58 -25.56 -47.35 -9.45
CA ASP A 58 -24.98 -48.66 -9.10
C ASP A 58 -24.89 -48.85 -7.58
N MET A 59 -24.56 -47.78 -6.84
CA MET A 59 -24.57 -47.79 -5.39
C MET A 59 -25.98 -47.94 -4.81
N CYS A 60 -26.99 -47.36 -5.46
CA CYS A 60 -28.39 -47.56 -5.07
C CYS A 60 -28.86 -49.00 -5.36
N GLN A 61 -28.43 -49.60 -6.48
CA GLN A 61 -28.72 -51.00 -6.80
C GLN A 61 -28.03 -51.97 -5.83
N LEU A 62 -26.77 -51.72 -5.47
CA LEU A 62 -26.05 -52.51 -4.47
C LEU A 62 -26.73 -52.41 -3.09
N LYS A 63 -27.18 -51.21 -2.69
CA LYS A 63 -27.96 -51.03 -1.45
C LYS A 63 -29.32 -51.72 -1.50
N ALA A 64 -30.00 -51.73 -2.63
CA ALA A 64 -31.27 -52.44 -2.82
C ALA A 64 -31.09 -53.96 -2.71
N LEU A 65 -30.03 -54.50 -3.32
CA LEU A 65 -29.64 -55.91 -3.21
C LEU A 65 -29.32 -56.31 -1.76
N MET A 66 -28.59 -55.46 -1.03
CA MET A 66 -28.30 -55.69 0.39
C MET A 66 -29.55 -55.57 1.28
N ALA A 67 -30.55 -54.78 0.88
CA ALA A 67 -31.81 -54.65 1.61
C ALA A 67 -32.76 -55.84 1.36
N GLU A 68 -32.69 -56.48 0.19
CA GLU A 68 -33.52 -57.63 -0.17
C GLU A 68 -33.09 -58.94 0.55
N ASN A 69 -31.83 -59.03 1.00
CA ASN A 69 -31.33 -60.18 1.78
C ASN A 69 -30.41 -59.73 2.93
N PRO A 70 -30.96 -59.27 4.07
CA PRO A 70 -30.17 -58.71 5.17
C PRO A 70 -29.29 -59.73 5.91
N GLU A 71 -29.48 -61.04 5.70
CA GLU A 71 -28.63 -62.08 6.29
C GLU A 71 -27.43 -62.48 5.41
N HIS A 72 -27.37 -62.02 4.16
CA HIS A 72 -26.28 -62.34 3.26
C HIS A 72 -25.10 -61.38 3.47
N LYS A 73 -24.02 -61.88 4.09
CA LYS A 73 -22.77 -61.13 4.24
C LYS A 73 -22.02 -61.13 2.91
N VAL A 74 -22.21 -60.06 2.14
CA VAL A 74 -21.46 -59.83 0.90
C VAL A 74 -19.96 -59.85 1.21
N THR A 75 -19.24 -60.77 0.58
CA THR A 75 -17.79 -60.92 0.76
C THR A 75 -17.04 -59.93 -0.14
N PRO A 76 -15.82 -59.50 0.24
CA PRO A 76 -15.02 -58.57 -0.58
C PRO A 76 -14.80 -59.06 -2.02
N ASP A 77 -14.78 -60.38 -2.23
CA ASP A 77 -14.58 -61.01 -3.53
C ASP A 77 -15.82 -60.86 -4.43
N GLU A 78 -17.04 -60.96 -3.88
CA GLU A 78 -18.30 -60.73 -4.63
C GLU A 78 -18.45 -59.27 -5.06
N ILE A 79 -17.98 -58.32 -4.23
CA ILE A 79 -17.93 -56.89 -4.57
C ILE A 79 -16.93 -56.66 -5.72
N SER A 80 -15.77 -57.31 -5.67
CA SER A 80 -14.77 -57.22 -6.73
C SER A 80 -15.26 -57.86 -8.04
N GLU A 81 -15.98 -58.97 -7.97
CA GLU A 81 -16.53 -59.67 -9.14
C GLU A 81 -17.65 -58.85 -9.80
N TYR A 82 -18.50 -58.19 -9.01
CA TYR A 82 -19.54 -57.27 -9.51
C TYR A 82 -18.97 -56.01 -10.17
N ILE A 83 -17.89 -55.45 -9.63
CA ILE A 83 -17.22 -54.24 -10.17
C ILE A 83 -16.43 -54.55 -11.45
N THR A 84 -15.83 -55.74 -11.57
CA THR A 84 -14.93 -56.05 -12.68
C THR A 84 -15.59 -56.79 -13.84
N GLY A 85 -16.80 -57.34 -13.67
CA GLY A 85 -17.59 -57.95 -14.76
C GLY A 85 -16.98 -59.19 -15.41
N ILE A 86 -15.97 -59.81 -14.79
CA ILE A 86 -15.23 -60.95 -15.33
C ILE A 86 -15.54 -62.20 -14.50
N HIS A 87 -16.42 -63.06 -14.99
CA HIS A 87 -16.50 -64.45 -14.53
C HIS A 87 -15.38 -65.27 -15.18
N ALA A 88 -14.39 -65.69 -14.40
CA ALA A 88 -13.35 -66.62 -14.85
C ALA A 88 -13.37 -67.92 -14.01
N PRO A 89 -13.55 -69.11 -14.60
CA PRO A 89 -13.53 -70.35 -13.85
C PRO A 89 -12.09 -70.83 -13.60
N THR A 90 -11.78 -71.12 -12.34
CA THR A 90 -10.50 -71.68 -11.90
C THR A 90 -10.45 -73.18 -12.18
N LEU A 91 -9.43 -73.66 -12.89
CA LEU A 91 -9.06 -75.08 -12.94
C LEU A 91 -7.62 -75.25 -12.46
N ALA A 92 -7.45 -76.00 -11.36
CA ALA A 92 -6.17 -76.44 -10.86
C ALA A 92 -5.76 -77.74 -11.58
N VAL A 93 -4.54 -77.76 -12.13
CA VAL A 93 -3.91 -78.97 -12.65
C VAL A 93 -2.56 -79.14 -11.94
N GLU A 94 -2.56 -80.05 -10.98
CA GLU A 94 -1.39 -80.57 -10.26
C GLU A 94 -0.89 -81.80 -11.02
N ILE A 95 0.36 -81.77 -11.51
CA ILE A 95 0.99 -82.96 -12.11
C ILE A 95 2.39 -83.13 -11.51
N ASP A 96 2.47 -84.16 -10.68
CA ASP A 96 3.68 -84.76 -10.11
C ASP A 96 4.55 -85.42 -11.19
N ARG A 97 5.87 -85.33 -11.03
CA ARG A 97 6.88 -85.81 -12.00
C ARG A 97 7.85 -86.75 -11.31
N PRO A 98 8.13 -87.97 -11.83
CA PRO A 98 9.30 -88.73 -11.42
C PRO A 98 10.43 -88.65 -12.46
N GLN A 99 11.65 -88.55 -11.95
CA GLN A 99 12.92 -88.59 -12.68
C GLN A 99 13.16 -89.99 -13.29
N SER A 100 13.60 -90.05 -14.55
CA SER A 100 14.10 -91.27 -15.18
C SER A 100 15.52 -91.06 -15.71
N ARG A 101 16.40 -91.95 -15.28
CA ARG A 101 17.82 -92.06 -15.63
C ARG A 101 18.02 -92.54 -17.07
N HIS A 102 19.07 -92.05 -17.71
CA HIS A 102 19.68 -92.61 -18.91
C HIS A 102 20.10 -94.08 -18.74
N PRO A 103 20.19 -94.82 -19.85
CA PRO A 103 21.52 -95.26 -20.23
C PRO A 103 21.84 -95.20 -21.74
N SER A 104 23.15 -95.21 -21.94
CA SER A 104 24.00 -95.06 -23.11
C SER A 104 23.83 -96.09 -24.24
N ASP A 105 23.97 -95.59 -25.46
CA ASP A 105 24.87 -96.00 -26.57
C ASP A 105 25.21 -97.46 -26.90
N SER A 106 25.39 -97.62 -28.22
CA SER A 106 26.25 -98.57 -28.94
C SER A 106 25.66 -99.92 -29.35
N LEU A 107 25.13 -99.99 -30.58
CA LEU A 107 25.13 -101.23 -31.38
C LEU A 107 25.58 -100.96 -32.83
N ARG A 108 26.75 -101.50 -33.12
CA ARG A 108 27.53 -101.42 -34.36
C ARG A 108 27.09 -102.55 -35.29
N GLU A 109 26.63 -102.23 -36.50
CA GLU A 109 26.33 -103.21 -37.56
C GLU A 109 27.61 -103.93 -38.06
N PRO A 110 27.54 -105.23 -38.40
CA PRO A 110 28.55 -105.90 -39.19
C PRO A 110 28.12 -106.10 -40.65
N ARG A 111 28.86 -105.47 -41.57
CA ARG A 111 28.88 -105.80 -43.01
C ARG A 111 29.22 -107.29 -43.21
N ARG A 112 28.33 -108.04 -43.87
CA ARG A 112 28.67 -109.34 -44.48
C ARG A 112 28.82 -109.19 -46.00
N GLN A 113 30.07 -109.28 -46.45
CA GLN A 113 30.44 -109.75 -47.78
C GLN A 113 30.37 -111.28 -47.82
N ARG A 114 29.88 -111.86 -48.91
CA ARG A 114 30.15 -113.20 -49.50
C ARG A 114 29.02 -113.50 -50.48
N ALA A 115 29.19 -114.23 -51.57
CA ALA A 115 30.33 -114.64 -52.39
C ALA A 115 29.66 -115.17 -53.66
N ASN A 116 30.16 -114.75 -54.81
CA ASN A 116 29.72 -115.19 -56.11
C ASN A 116 30.28 -116.61 -56.35
N ILE A 117 29.42 -117.62 -56.43
CA ILE A 117 29.81 -118.99 -56.81
C ILE A 117 29.00 -119.36 -58.05
N GLY A 118 29.69 -119.38 -59.19
CA GLY A 118 29.23 -120.06 -60.39
C GLY A 118 29.66 -121.53 -60.37
N THR A 119 28.79 -122.41 -60.87
CA THR A 119 29.08 -123.77 -61.35
C THR A 119 27.81 -124.22 -62.10
N GLN A 120 27.78 -124.20 -63.43
CA GLN A 120 28.25 -125.23 -64.36
C GLN A 120 27.53 -126.60 -64.28
N HIS A 121 26.93 -126.93 -65.43
CA HIS A 121 26.75 -128.24 -66.07
C HIS A 121 25.68 -129.23 -65.57
N GLY A 122 24.86 -129.69 -66.55
CA GLY A 122 24.28 -131.03 -66.53
C GLY A 122 22.92 -131.18 -67.20
N THR A 123 22.81 -131.00 -68.52
CA THR A 123 21.65 -131.48 -69.29
C THR A 123 21.67 -133.01 -69.35
N VAL A 124 20.88 -133.66 -68.48
CA VAL A 124 20.63 -135.11 -68.50
C VAL A 124 19.27 -135.36 -69.16
N LYS A 125 19.27 -136.17 -70.23
CA LYS A 125 18.07 -136.60 -70.96
C LYS A 125 17.19 -137.54 -70.11
N PRO A 126 15.86 -137.50 -70.25
CA PRO A 126 14.94 -138.26 -69.39
C PRO A 126 14.92 -139.73 -69.81
N TYR A 127 15.37 -140.62 -68.92
CA TYR A 127 15.09 -142.04 -69.02
C TYR A 127 13.73 -142.35 -68.40
N HIS A 128 12.81 -142.87 -69.21
CA HIS A 128 11.55 -143.46 -68.76
C HIS A 128 11.83 -144.76 -67.99
N PHE A 129 12.09 -144.65 -66.69
CA PHE A 129 12.20 -145.80 -65.80
C PHE A 129 10.91 -145.96 -65.00
N ARG A 130 10.42 -147.21 -64.93
CA ARG A 130 9.23 -147.60 -64.16
C ARG A 130 9.33 -146.98 -62.77
N ARG A 131 8.37 -146.08 -62.45
CA ARG A 131 8.25 -145.45 -61.14
C ARG A 131 8.28 -146.53 -60.05
N SER A 132 9.39 -146.56 -59.31
CA SER A 132 9.48 -147.28 -58.06
C SER A 132 8.41 -146.74 -57.11
N LYS A 133 7.84 -147.57 -56.23
CA LYS A 133 6.90 -147.10 -55.18
C LYS A 133 7.50 -145.94 -54.37
N PHE A 134 8.83 -145.90 -54.21
CA PHE A 134 9.55 -144.79 -53.59
C PHE A 134 9.47 -143.48 -54.39
N GLN A 135 9.44 -143.54 -55.72
CA GLN A 135 9.36 -142.36 -56.58
C GLN A 135 7.96 -141.76 -56.59
N ILE A 136 6.92 -142.60 -56.55
CA ILE A 136 5.53 -142.15 -56.36
C ILE A 136 5.41 -141.48 -54.98
N HIS A 137 5.95 -142.10 -53.93
CA HIS A 137 5.90 -141.52 -52.60
C HIS A 137 6.70 -140.21 -52.48
N ALA A 138 7.86 -140.10 -53.15
CA ALA A 138 8.64 -138.87 -53.19
C ALA A 138 7.91 -137.74 -53.95
N GLU A 139 7.16 -138.06 -55.01
CA GLU A 139 6.31 -137.09 -55.70
C GLU A 139 5.08 -136.69 -54.88
N GLU A 140 4.42 -137.63 -54.19
CA GLU A 140 3.32 -137.34 -53.27
C GLU A 140 3.77 -136.45 -52.12
N VAL A 141 4.90 -136.78 -51.49
CA VAL A 141 5.54 -135.97 -50.45
C VAL A 141 5.96 -134.61 -51.02
N GLY A 142 6.56 -134.57 -52.20
CA GLY A 142 6.94 -133.31 -52.87
C GLY A 142 5.73 -132.44 -53.21
N THR A 143 4.61 -133.04 -53.59
CA THR A 143 3.35 -132.33 -53.89
C THR A 143 2.68 -131.84 -52.61
N ALA A 144 2.68 -132.66 -51.54
CA ALA A 144 2.19 -132.28 -50.22
C ALA A 144 3.01 -131.13 -49.63
N ILE A 145 4.34 -131.24 -49.63
CA ILE A 145 5.27 -130.16 -49.24
C ILE A 145 5.03 -128.92 -50.10
N GLY A 146 4.92 -129.07 -51.42
CA GLY A 146 4.64 -127.96 -52.33
C GLY A 146 3.29 -127.28 -52.08
N SER A 147 2.26 -128.03 -51.67
CA SER A 147 0.94 -127.47 -51.31
C SER A 147 0.97 -126.70 -49.99
N VAL A 148 1.71 -127.18 -48.99
CA VAL A 148 1.94 -126.49 -47.71
C VAL A 148 2.76 -125.23 -47.94
N LEU A 149 3.82 -125.31 -48.76
CA LEU A 149 4.63 -124.14 -49.15
C LEU A 149 3.78 -123.09 -49.87
N ARG A 150 2.97 -123.49 -50.86
CA ARG A 150 2.06 -122.56 -51.56
C ARG A 150 1.00 -121.94 -50.64
N ARG A 151 0.54 -122.66 -49.61
CA ARG A 151 -0.42 -122.15 -48.63
C ARG A 151 0.23 -121.19 -47.63
N ASN A 152 1.45 -121.50 -47.19
CA ASN A 152 2.15 -120.71 -46.17
C ASN A 152 2.89 -119.49 -46.75
N HIS A 153 3.31 -119.54 -48.01
CA HIS A 153 4.01 -118.44 -48.68
C HIS A 153 3.23 -117.10 -48.66
N PRO A 154 1.93 -117.03 -49.02
CA PRO A 154 1.19 -115.77 -48.93
C PRO A 154 1.05 -115.25 -47.49
N GLN A 155 1.00 -116.14 -46.48
CA GLN A 155 1.00 -115.71 -45.08
C GLN A 155 2.38 -115.14 -44.69
N PHE A 156 3.46 -115.69 -45.22
CA PHE A 156 4.81 -115.20 -45.01
C PHE A 156 5.02 -113.83 -45.66
N GLU A 157 4.54 -113.64 -46.89
CA GLU A 157 4.56 -112.33 -47.59
C GLU A 157 3.72 -111.28 -46.85
N GLU A 158 2.52 -111.65 -46.37
CA GLU A 158 1.69 -110.75 -45.56
C GLU A 158 2.38 -110.37 -44.24
N MET A 159 2.95 -111.34 -43.52
CA MET A 159 3.74 -111.05 -42.31
C MET A 159 4.93 -110.15 -42.62
N HIS A 160 5.58 -110.31 -43.78
CA HIS A 160 6.67 -109.44 -44.22
C HIS A 160 6.18 -108.02 -44.50
N HIS A 161 5.06 -107.86 -45.21
CA HIS A 161 4.48 -106.54 -45.46
C HIS A 161 4.09 -105.84 -44.15
N GLN A 162 3.44 -106.55 -43.23
CA GLN A 162 3.11 -106.01 -41.91
C GLN A 162 4.36 -105.64 -41.10
N LEU A 163 5.42 -106.45 -41.21
CA LEU A 163 6.70 -106.16 -40.57
C LEU A 163 7.39 -104.93 -41.18
N ASP A 164 7.29 -104.73 -42.48
CA ASP A 164 7.84 -103.55 -43.15
C ASP A 164 7.02 -102.29 -42.88
N GLU A 165 5.69 -102.39 -42.80
CA GLU A 165 4.80 -101.30 -42.40
C GLU A 165 5.02 -100.90 -40.93
N THR A 166 5.12 -101.87 -40.03
CA THR A 166 5.45 -101.61 -38.62
C THR A 166 6.85 -101.01 -38.46
N ARG A 167 7.84 -101.43 -39.26
CA ARG A 167 9.16 -100.77 -39.29
C ARG A 167 9.07 -99.32 -39.79
N SER A 168 8.32 -99.08 -40.87
CA SER A 168 8.12 -97.72 -41.41
C SER A 168 7.48 -96.80 -40.37
N THR A 169 6.41 -97.25 -39.71
CA THR A 169 5.75 -96.48 -38.64
C THR A 169 6.66 -96.25 -37.44
N ILE A 170 7.49 -97.22 -37.05
CA ILE A 170 8.51 -97.05 -36.00
C ILE A 170 9.51 -95.95 -36.39
N THR A 171 10.08 -95.99 -37.60
CA THR A 171 11.03 -94.95 -38.05
C THR A 171 10.40 -93.56 -38.13
N GLN A 172 9.12 -93.47 -38.51
CA GLN A 172 8.37 -92.21 -38.48
C GLN A 172 8.16 -91.71 -37.04
N CYS A 173 7.82 -92.59 -36.10
CA CYS A 173 7.70 -92.25 -34.69
C CYS A 173 9.05 -91.80 -34.09
N GLU A 174 10.15 -92.48 -34.42
CA GLU A 174 11.51 -92.11 -34.00
C GLU A 174 11.90 -90.72 -34.49
N SER A 175 11.68 -90.41 -35.77
CA SER A 175 11.97 -89.07 -36.32
C SER A 175 11.12 -87.96 -35.68
N LYS A 176 9.83 -88.22 -35.40
CA LYS A 176 8.97 -87.29 -34.66
C LYS A 176 9.44 -87.09 -33.23
N LEU A 177 9.84 -88.17 -32.56
CA LEU A 177 10.35 -88.12 -31.19
C LEU A 177 11.64 -87.31 -31.12
N GLU A 178 12.54 -87.49 -32.08
CA GLU A 178 13.78 -86.71 -32.17
C GLU A 178 13.51 -85.22 -32.46
N SER A 179 12.57 -84.91 -33.36
CA SER A 179 12.14 -83.52 -33.59
C SER A 179 11.53 -82.87 -32.33
N LEU A 180 10.74 -83.62 -31.56
CA LEU A 180 10.17 -83.12 -30.30
C LEU A 180 11.24 -82.93 -29.22
N ARG A 181 12.25 -83.79 -29.16
CA ARG A 181 13.41 -83.61 -28.27
C ARG A 181 14.15 -82.32 -28.57
N LEU A 182 14.51 -82.08 -29.84
CA LEU A 182 15.18 -80.84 -30.24
C LEU A 182 14.34 -79.59 -29.90
N ARG A 183 13.03 -79.62 -30.13
CA ARG A 183 12.13 -78.52 -29.73
C ARG A 183 12.06 -78.31 -28.23
N LEU A 184 12.14 -79.39 -27.44
CA LEU A 184 12.17 -79.30 -25.98
C LEU A 184 13.47 -78.65 -25.52
N ASP A 185 14.61 -79.04 -26.10
CA ASP A 185 15.92 -78.47 -25.81
C ASP A 185 15.95 -76.97 -26.16
N ASP A 186 15.39 -76.57 -27.31
CA ASP A 186 15.26 -75.16 -27.72
C ASP A 186 14.39 -74.35 -26.74
N VAL A 187 13.25 -74.91 -26.32
CA VAL A 187 12.36 -74.25 -25.34
C VAL A 187 13.06 -74.13 -23.98
N GLN A 188 13.80 -75.15 -23.56
CA GLN A 188 14.57 -75.12 -22.32
C GLN A 188 15.67 -74.05 -22.37
N ALA A 189 16.44 -73.98 -23.46
CA ALA A 189 17.46 -72.95 -23.64
C ALA A 189 16.86 -71.53 -23.63
N ASN A 190 15.72 -71.33 -24.30
CA ASN A 190 15.02 -70.04 -24.29
C ASN A 190 14.47 -69.68 -22.90
N PHE A 191 13.98 -70.65 -22.14
CA PHE A 191 13.52 -70.45 -20.77
C PHE A 191 14.67 -70.05 -19.85
N GLU A 192 15.82 -70.74 -19.94
CA GLU A 192 17.02 -70.40 -19.16
C GLU A 192 17.55 -69.01 -19.51
N SER A 193 17.57 -68.65 -20.80
CA SER A 193 17.93 -67.30 -21.25
C SER A 193 16.98 -66.24 -20.68
N SER A 194 15.67 -66.43 -20.83
CA SER A 194 14.67 -65.48 -20.32
C SER A 194 14.72 -65.34 -18.80
N HIS A 195 14.97 -66.44 -18.08
CA HIS A 195 15.14 -66.42 -16.64
C HIS A 195 16.39 -65.62 -16.22
N SER A 196 17.49 -65.76 -16.97
CA SER A 196 18.70 -64.98 -16.73
C SER A 196 18.50 -63.48 -16.97
N ASP A 197 17.77 -63.10 -18.04
CA ASP A 197 17.44 -61.71 -18.35
C ASP A 197 16.52 -61.10 -17.29
N LEU A 198 15.50 -61.84 -16.83
CA LEU A 198 14.63 -61.41 -15.74
C LEU A 198 15.41 -61.17 -14.45
N LYS A 199 16.38 -62.02 -14.14
CA LYS A 199 17.24 -61.86 -12.96
C LYS A 199 18.10 -60.60 -13.05
N VAL A 200 18.66 -60.31 -14.21
CA VAL A 200 19.42 -59.07 -14.46
C VAL A 200 18.51 -57.85 -14.35
N HIS A 201 17.31 -57.90 -14.95
CA HIS A 201 16.36 -56.80 -14.88
C HIS A 201 15.92 -56.50 -13.43
N LEU A 202 15.66 -57.54 -12.64
CA LEU A 202 15.30 -57.40 -11.23
C LEU A 202 16.44 -56.76 -10.41
N ALA A 203 17.69 -57.17 -10.67
CA ALA A 203 18.86 -56.55 -10.04
C ALA A 203 18.96 -55.05 -10.40
N ASN A 204 18.83 -54.73 -11.69
CA ASN A 204 18.87 -53.34 -12.17
C ASN A 204 17.75 -52.47 -11.58
N MET A 205 16.52 -53.00 -11.46
CA MET A 205 15.42 -52.28 -10.81
C MET A 205 15.69 -52.04 -9.32
N THR A 206 16.25 -53.04 -8.63
CA THR A 206 16.61 -52.93 -7.21
C THR A 206 17.68 -51.84 -7.00
N ASP A 207 18.71 -51.83 -7.83
CA ASP A 207 19.77 -50.81 -7.81
C ASP A 207 19.21 -49.42 -8.16
N HIS A 208 18.31 -49.32 -9.15
CA HIS A 208 17.69 -48.06 -9.52
C HIS A 208 16.82 -47.50 -8.38
N HIS A 209 16.02 -48.34 -7.71
CA HIS A 209 15.26 -47.95 -6.54
C HIS A 209 16.15 -47.50 -5.37
N ALA A 210 17.29 -48.18 -5.14
CA ALA A 210 18.26 -47.77 -4.13
C ALA A 210 18.86 -46.38 -4.46
N ASN A 211 19.20 -46.15 -5.72
CA ASN A 211 19.74 -44.86 -6.18
C ASN A 211 18.71 -43.73 -6.08
N ILE A 212 17.46 -43.96 -6.48
CA ILE A 212 16.37 -42.98 -6.33
C ILE A 212 16.18 -42.64 -4.86
N ARG A 213 16.13 -43.65 -3.98
CA ARG A 213 15.97 -43.44 -2.54
C ARG A 213 17.11 -42.60 -1.97
N ALA A 214 18.36 -42.93 -2.29
CA ALA A 214 19.52 -42.15 -1.85
C ALA A 214 19.49 -40.70 -2.36
N ALA A 215 19.08 -40.47 -3.61
CA ALA A 215 18.95 -39.12 -4.16
C ALA A 215 17.83 -38.31 -3.50
N LEU A 216 16.70 -38.94 -3.21
CA LEU A 216 15.59 -38.31 -2.48
C LEU A 216 16.01 -37.97 -1.04
N ASP A 217 16.63 -38.90 -0.32
CA ASP A 217 17.12 -38.68 1.05
C ASP A 217 18.16 -37.54 1.10
N SER A 218 19.04 -37.47 0.11
CA SER A 218 20.01 -36.36 -0.03
C SER A 218 19.31 -35.02 -0.29
N THR A 219 18.29 -35.00 -1.13
CA THR A 219 17.54 -33.77 -1.46
C THR A 219 16.72 -33.28 -0.26
N ILE A 220 16.06 -34.20 0.44
CA ILE A 220 15.33 -33.91 1.68
C ILE A 220 16.28 -33.34 2.73
N SER A 221 17.42 -34.00 2.95
CA SER A 221 18.44 -33.52 3.90
C SER A 221 18.95 -32.11 3.55
N GLN A 222 19.15 -31.81 2.27
CA GLN A 222 19.53 -30.47 1.83
C GLN A 222 18.44 -29.44 2.14
N GLN A 223 17.18 -29.74 1.79
CA GLN A 223 16.05 -28.85 2.02
C GLN A 223 15.79 -28.60 3.51
N GLU A 224 15.94 -29.62 4.36
CA GLU A 224 15.83 -29.48 5.81
C GLU A 224 16.91 -28.54 6.38
N ASN A 225 18.16 -28.68 5.90
CA ASN A 225 19.25 -27.78 6.29
C ASN A 225 19.00 -26.33 5.85
N GLU A 226 18.51 -26.12 4.62
CA GLU A 226 18.14 -24.79 4.12
C GLU A 226 16.98 -24.19 4.93
N HIS A 227 15.98 -25.00 5.31
CA HIS A 227 14.87 -24.57 6.16
C HIS A 227 15.35 -24.13 7.54
N VAL A 228 16.20 -24.92 8.22
CA VAL A 228 16.79 -24.55 9.52
C VAL A 228 17.59 -23.25 9.42
N HIS A 229 18.39 -23.09 8.36
CA HIS A 229 19.17 -21.87 8.13
C HIS A 229 18.29 -20.63 7.94
N LEU A 230 17.24 -20.74 7.11
CA LEU A 230 16.30 -19.65 6.90
C LEU A 230 15.51 -19.32 8.18
N HIS A 231 15.14 -20.33 8.96
CA HIS A 231 14.47 -20.13 10.25
C HIS A 231 15.36 -19.35 11.23
N GLY A 232 16.64 -19.71 11.35
CA GLY A 232 17.60 -18.96 12.18
C GLY A 232 17.75 -17.50 11.76
N LYS A 233 17.78 -17.21 10.45
CA LYS A 233 17.79 -15.83 9.95
C LYS A 233 16.52 -15.04 10.29
N ILE A 234 15.36 -15.71 10.30
CA ILE A 234 14.09 -15.08 10.69
C ILE A 234 14.14 -14.69 12.17
N GLU A 235 14.62 -15.58 13.04
CA GLU A 235 14.77 -15.31 14.48
C GLU A 235 15.73 -14.14 14.74
N GLU A 236 16.86 -14.08 14.02
CA GLU A 236 17.82 -12.97 14.09
C GLU A 236 17.16 -11.63 13.71
N ILE A 237 16.48 -11.58 12.55
CA ILE A 237 15.78 -10.37 12.08
C ILE A 237 14.67 -9.95 13.05
N GLN A 238 13.94 -10.90 13.63
CA GLN A 238 12.91 -10.60 14.63
C GLN A 238 13.52 -9.97 15.89
N SER A 239 14.66 -10.52 16.36
CA SER A 239 15.42 -9.94 17.48
C SER A 239 15.85 -8.50 17.19
N ASP A 240 16.38 -8.24 15.99
CA ASP A 240 16.79 -6.90 15.56
C ASP A 240 15.60 -5.92 15.52
N ILE A 241 14.47 -6.34 14.96
CA ILE A 241 13.23 -5.53 14.95
C ILE A 241 12.79 -5.20 16.38
N HIS A 242 12.86 -6.17 17.30
CA HIS A 242 12.53 -5.94 18.70
C HIS A 242 13.50 -4.97 19.37
N SER A 243 14.81 -5.06 19.10
CA SER A 243 15.80 -4.11 19.60
C SER A 243 15.53 -2.70 19.05
N LEU A 244 15.34 -2.56 17.74
CA LEU A 244 15.05 -1.27 17.11
C LEU A 244 13.76 -0.64 17.64
N ARG A 245 12.70 -1.44 17.87
CA ARG A 245 11.46 -0.92 18.50
C ARG A 245 11.71 -0.43 19.92
N ARG A 246 12.53 -1.15 20.69
CA ARG A 246 12.93 -0.75 22.04
C ARG A 246 13.71 0.57 22.03
N ASP A 247 14.55 0.79 21.02
CA ASP A 247 15.38 2.00 20.93
C ASP A 247 14.58 3.21 20.42
N VAL A 248 13.69 3.01 19.44
CA VAL A 248 12.92 4.10 18.81
C VAL A 248 11.77 4.60 19.69
N GLY A 249 11.13 3.72 20.48
CA GLY A 249 9.99 4.11 21.33
C GLY A 249 10.32 5.25 22.31
N PRO A 250 11.35 5.09 23.15
CA PRO A 250 11.78 6.12 24.10
C PRO A 250 12.28 7.40 23.41
N LEU A 251 12.96 7.29 22.28
CA LEU A 251 13.42 8.45 21.51
C LEU A 251 12.24 9.29 21.00
N ALA A 252 11.19 8.64 20.50
CA ALA A 252 9.99 9.34 20.04
C ALA A 252 9.26 10.02 21.21
N GLU A 253 9.15 9.34 22.34
CA GLU A 253 8.43 9.86 23.51
C GLU A 253 9.21 10.98 24.23
N SER A 254 10.52 10.82 24.43
CA SER A 254 11.39 11.85 25.03
C SER A 254 11.51 13.08 24.11
N CYS A 255 11.83 12.93 22.82
CA CYS A 255 12.06 14.10 21.96
C CYS A 255 10.80 14.93 21.73
N LEU A 256 9.62 14.30 21.75
CA LEU A 256 8.36 15.03 21.66
C LEU A 256 8.00 15.65 23.01
N SER A 257 8.11 14.91 24.12
CA SER A 257 7.75 15.43 25.44
C SER A 257 8.67 16.58 25.89
N ASP A 258 9.99 16.43 25.72
CA ASP A 258 10.99 17.42 26.13
C ASP A 258 10.88 18.74 25.35
N ARG A 259 10.26 18.72 24.16
CA ARG A 259 10.13 19.90 23.30
C ARG A 259 8.73 20.50 23.29
N ILE A 260 7.69 19.67 23.40
CA ILE A 260 6.29 20.15 23.42
C ILE A 260 6.00 20.86 24.75
N ILE A 261 6.39 20.29 25.90
CA ILE A 261 6.08 20.88 27.20
C ILE A 261 6.63 22.31 27.36
N PRO A 262 7.90 22.61 27.01
CA PRO A 262 8.42 23.99 27.10
C PRO A 262 7.77 24.95 26.10
N LEU A 263 7.38 24.47 24.91
CA LEU A 263 6.68 25.29 23.92
C LEU A 263 5.28 25.65 24.41
N GLU A 264 4.56 24.71 25.03
CA GLU A 264 3.25 24.98 25.64
C GLU A 264 3.35 26.01 26.78
N GLU A 265 4.39 25.91 27.61
CA GLU A 265 4.67 26.92 28.65
C GLU A 265 4.99 28.29 28.05
N SER A 266 5.83 28.34 27.00
CA SER A 266 6.17 29.58 26.30
C SER A 266 4.95 30.23 25.65
N ILE A 267 4.10 29.45 24.98
CA ILE A 267 2.82 29.94 24.41
C ILE A 267 1.92 30.49 25.51
N ARG A 268 1.84 29.82 26.66
CA ARG A 268 1.05 30.29 27.81
C ARG A 268 1.56 31.62 28.33
N SER A 269 2.87 31.78 28.50
CA SER A 269 3.50 33.05 28.91
C SER A 269 3.18 34.17 27.92
N ILE A 270 3.38 33.94 26.62
CA ILE A 270 3.09 34.93 25.56
C ILE A 270 1.63 35.35 25.59
N ARG A 271 0.69 34.42 25.80
CA ARG A 271 -0.75 34.74 25.92
C ARG A 271 -1.03 35.66 27.11
N MET A 272 -0.41 35.41 28.27
CA MET A 272 -0.59 36.28 29.44
C MET A 272 -0.02 37.68 29.20
N ASP A 273 1.13 37.79 28.55
CA ASP A 273 1.73 39.08 28.20
C ASP A 273 0.85 39.86 27.20
N LEU A 274 0.27 39.16 26.22
CA LEU A 274 -0.62 39.76 25.22
C LEU A 274 -1.91 40.29 25.88
N GLU A 275 -2.47 39.54 26.82
CA GLU A 275 -3.63 39.98 27.61
C GLU A 275 -3.31 41.19 28.51
N SER A 276 -2.08 41.25 29.05
CA SER A 276 -1.58 42.42 29.80
C SER A 276 -1.43 43.65 28.89
N CYS A 277 -0.89 43.46 27.69
CA CYS A 277 -0.78 44.52 26.68
C CYS A 277 -2.16 45.03 26.22
N ASP A 278 -3.14 44.15 26.04
CA ASP A 278 -4.51 44.54 25.66
C ASP A 278 -5.17 45.41 26.75
N LYS A 279 -5.00 45.04 28.02
CA LYS A 279 -5.44 45.87 29.17
C LYS A 279 -4.79 47.25 29.16
N LYS A 280 -3.50 47.35 28.82
CA LYS A 280 -2.79 48.63 28.66
C LYS A 280 -3.28 49.41 27.45
N TYR A 281 -3.58 48.75 26.34
CA TYR A 281 -4.12 49.40 25.14
C TYR A 281 -5.50 50.01 25.40
N VAL A 282 -6.37 49.30 26.14
CA VAL A 282 -7.68 49.82 26.57
C VAL A 282 -7.52 51.05 27.47
N SER A 283 -6.53 51.09 28.36
CA SER A 283 -6.29 52.28 29.20
C SER A 283 -5.81 53.46 28.37
N VAL A 284 -4.86 53.26 27.43
CA VAL A 284 -4.41 54.29 26.48
C VAL A 284 -5.58 54.85 25.69
N THR A 285 -6.44 53.97 25.17
CA THR A 285 -7.62 54.39 24.40
C THR A 285 -8.55 55.28 25.23
N ARG A 286 -8.75 54.98 26.53
CA ARG A 286 -9.53 55.86 27.42
C ARG A 286 -8.84 57.22 27.64
N TYR A 287 -7.52 57.23 27.78
CA TYR A 287 -6.78 58.48 27.90
C TYR A 287 -6.90 59.34 26.63
N THR A 288 -6.80 58.74 25.44
CA THR A 288 -7.02 59.46 24.17
C THR A 288 -8.39 60.11 24.12
N HIS A 289 -9.47 59.37 24.43
CA HIS A 289 -10.82 59.95 24.49
C HIS A 289 -10.94 61.07 25.55
N SER A 290 -10.24 60.95 26.68
CA SER A 290 -10.20 62.00 27.69
C SER A 290 -9.47 63.25 27.21
N VAL A 291 -8.39 63.09 26.43
CA VAL A 291 -7.66 64.20 25.80
C VAL A 291 -8.54 64.88 24.76
N ASP A 292 -9.17 64.12 23.85
CA ASP A 292 -10.09 64.67 22.83
C ASP A 292 -11.25 65.46 23.49
N SER A 293 -11.79 64.95 24.60
CA SER A 293 -12.82 65.64 25.38
C SER A 293 -12.31 66.95 25.99
N LEU A 294 -11.08 66.96 26.51
CA LEU A 294 -10.46 68.17 27.05
C LEU A 294 -10.13 69.18 25.95
N GLU A 295 -9.63 68.74 24.80
CA GLU A 295 -9.38 69.60 23.64
C GLU A 295 -10.68 70.25 23.13
N SER A 296 -11.78 69.49 23.03
CA SER A 296 -13.09 70.04 22.66
C SER A 296 -13.55 71.10 23.67
N ARG A 297 -13.40 70.85 24.98
CA ARG A 297 -13.74 71.82 26.02
C ARG A 297 -12.85 73.07 25.97
N PHE A 298 -11.57 72.91 25.67
CA PHE A 298 -10.65 74.02 25.50
C PHE A 298 -11.02 74.86 24.28
N HIS A 299 -11.37 74.22 23.17
CA HIS A 299 -11.85 74.90 21.97
C HIS A 299 -13.13 75.71 22.24
N ASP A 300 -14.12 75.13 22.92
CA ASP A 300 -15.34 75.82 23.32
C ASP A 300 -15.06 77.02 24.24
N SER A 301 -14.14 76.84 25.21
CA SER A 301 -13.72 77.92 26.11
C SER A 301 -13.04 79.06 25.34
N ASN A 302 -12.23 78.74 24.33
CA ASN A 302 -11.56 79.72 23.49
C ASN A 302 -12.56 80.50 22.63
N ILE A 303 -13.57 79.83 22.06
CA ILE A 303 -14.67 80.49 21.34
C ILE A 303 -15.38 81.50 22.26
N ARG A 304 -15.76 81.07 23.47
CA ARG A 304 -16.44 81.96 24.45
C ARG A 304 -15.57 83.15 24.86
N TRP A 305 -14.27 82.93 25.01
CA TRP A 305 -13.34 84.02 25.35
C TRP A 305 -13.23 85.03 24.20
N ASN A 306 -13.14 84.57 22.95
CA ASN A 306 -13.15 85.43 21.77
C ASN A 306 -14.45 86.23 21.65
N GLU A 307 -15.61 85.60 21.83
CA GLU A 307 -16.92 86.26 21.83
C GLU A 307 -17.00 87.35 22.92
N MET A 308 -16.54 87.05 24.14
CA MET A 308 -16.52 88.00 25.26
C MET A 308 -15.55 89.16 25.00
N SER A 309 -14.39 88.88 24.40
CA SER A 309 -13.38 89.86 24.02
C SER A 309 -13.92 90.79 22.93
N GLU A 310 -14.55 90.26 21.89
CA GLU A 310 -15.14 91.04 20.79
C GLU A 310 -16.32 91.89 21.27
N LYS A 311 -17.18 91.33 22.15
CA LYS A 311 -18.25 92.08 22.80
C LYS A 311 -17.70 93.23 23.64
N SER A 312 -16.64 92.99 24.41
CA SER A 312 -15.98 94.03 25.22
C SER A 312 -15.39 95.12 24.33
N ARG A 313 -14.66 94.78 23.26
CA ARG A 313 -14.15 95.74 22.27
C ARG A 313 -15.25 96.57 21.62
N SER A 314 -16.38 95.95 21.29
CA SER A 314 -17.55 96.63 20.72
C SER A 314 -18.16 97.64 21.72
N GLU A 315 -18.27 97.28 23.00
CA GLU A 315 -18.71 98.20 24.06
C GLU A 315 -17.70 99.34 24.29
N TYR A 316 -16.39 99.05 24.28
CA TYR A 316 -15.36 100.08 24.34
C TYR A 316 -15.46 101.07 23.17
N ALA A 317 -15.58 100.59 21.93
CA ALA A 317 -15.76 101.44 20.76
C ALA A 317 -17.04 102.29 20.84
N ARG A 318 -18.13 101.74 21.41
CA ARG A 318 -19.37 102.48 21.64
C ARG A 318 -19.20 103.57 22.70
N LEU A 319 -18.49 103.27 23.79
CA LEU A 319 -18.19 104.24 24.85
C LEU A 319 -17.27 105.34 24.32
N GLU A 320 -16.23 104.99 23.57
CA GLU A 320 -15.32 105.92 22.92
C GLU A 320 -16.08 106.89 22.01
N LYS A 321 -16.99 106.38 21.17
CA LYS A 321 -17.88 107.20 20.34
C LYS A 321 -18.75 108.16 21.17
N ARG A 322 -19.30 107.73 22.31
CA ARG A 322 -20.07 108.60 23.23
C ARG A 322 -19.19 109.67 23.85
N ILE A 323 -17.97 109.34 24.25
CA ILE A 323 -17.00 110.30 24.78
C ILE A 323 -16.67 111.34 23.71
N SER A 324 -16.41 110.94 22.46
CA SER A 324 -16.18 111.87 21.35
C SER A 324 -17.37 112.80 21.10
N GLN A 325 -18.60 112.28 21.20
CA GLN A 325 -19.82 113.09 21.09
C GLN A 325 -19.95 114.11 22.22
N PHE A 326 -19.72 113.70 23.48
CA PHE A 326 -19.73 114.62 24.61
C PHE A 326 -18.63 115.67 24.50
N HIS A 327 -17.44 115.28 24.06
CA HIS A 327 -16.33 116.21 23.84
C HIS A 327 -16.66 117.24 22.75
N ALA A 328 -17.24 116.82 21.62
CA ALA A 328 -17.70 117.72 20.58
C ALA A 328 -18.81 118.68 21.08
N LYS A 329 -19.75 118.17 21.89
CA LYS A 329 -20.81 118.98 22.51
C LYS A 329 -20.23 120.02 23.47
N LEU A 330 -19.32 119.61 24.36
CA LEU A 330 -18.64 120.50 25.29
C LEU A 330 -17.88 121.60 24.55
N LEU A 331 -17.13 121.27 23.50
CA LEU A 331 -16.44 122.25 22.67
C LEU A 331 -17.40 123.24 22.00
N SER A 332 -18.58 122.77 21.57
CA SER A 332 -19.61 123.66 21.00
C SER A 332 -20.20 124.61 22.04
N GLU A 333 -20.46 124.13 23.26
CA GLU A 333 -20.93 124.97 24.37
C GLU A 333 -19.86 125.98 24.80
N ILE A 334 -18.59 125.58 24.88
CA ILE A 334 -17.47 126.49 25.14
C ILE A 334 -17.39 127.58 24.06
N ARG A 335 -17.53 127.23 22.77
CA ARG A 335 -17.56 128.23 21.68
C ARG A 335 -18.75 129.17 21.79
N GLN A 336 -19.91 128.67 22.20
CA GLN A 336 -21.10 129.49 22.41
C GLN A 336 -20.92 130.45 23.60
N ILE A 337 -20.32 129.99 24.70
CA ILE A 337 -19.98 130.85 25.84
C ILE A 337 -18.94 131.91 25.42
N ALA A 338 -17.92 131.52 24.65
CA ALA A 338 -16.93 132.47 24.15
C ALA A 338 -17.56 133.54 23.24
N SER A 339 -18.53 133.17 22.38
CA SER A 339 -19.22 134.12 21.52
C SER A 339 -20.18 135.05 22.29
N THR A 340 -20.87 134.54 23.32
CA THR A 340 -21.69 135.39 24.20
C THR A 340 -20.84 136.32 25.04
N GLN A 341 -19.70 135.85 25.57
CA GLN A 341 -18.73 136.70 26.27
C GLN A 341 -18.20 137.81 25.35
N LEU A 342 -17.82 137.48 24.11
CA LEU A 342 -17.41 138.48 23.12
C LEU A 342 -18.51 139.51 22.84
N HIS A 343 -19.77 139.06 22.75
CA HIS A 343 -20.92 139.94 22.58
C HIS A 343 -21.13 140.86 23.78
N TYR A 344 -21.06 140.33 25.00
CA TYR A 344 -21.13 141.12 26.23
C TYR A 344 -19.98 142.12 26.34
N GLN A 345 -18.76 141.71 25.99
CA GLN A 345 -17.60 142.60 25.95
C GLN A 345 -17.85 143.75 24.98
N LYS A 346 -18.36 143.47 23.78
CA LYS A 346 -18.72 144.50 22.80
C LYS A 346 -19.81 145.45 23.30
N CYS A 347 -20.84 144.93 23.96
CA CYS A 347 -21.89 145.76 24.57
C CYS A 347 -21.35 146.62 25.73
N LEU A 348 -20.42 146.08 26.53
CA LEU A 348 -19.73 146.83 27.58
C LEU A 348 -18.86 147.94 26.96
N ASP A 349 -18.11 147.65 25.90
CA ASP A 349 -17.31 148.65 25.18
C ASP A 349 -18.20 149.76 24.61
N GLU A 350 -19.37 149.42 24.03
CA GLU A 350 -20.38 150.41 23.60
C GLU A 350 -20.93 151.25 24.76
N LEU A 351 -21.19 150.62 25.92
CA LEU A 351 -21.64 151.32 27.14
C LEU A 351 -20.56 152.26 27.68
N VAL A 352 -19.28 151.84 27.65
CA VAL A 352 -18.15 152.68 28.02
C VAL A 352 -18.03 153.87 27.08
N VAL A 353 -18.17 153.67 25.76
CA VAL A 353 -18.21 154.77 24.78
C VAL A 353 -19.39 155.71 25.05
N GLN A 354 -20.57 155.18 25.42
CA GLN A 354 -21.72 156.01 25.82
C GLN A 354 -21.44 156.82 27.09
N ILE A 355 -20.82 156.20 28.11
CA ILE A 355 -20.45 156.87 29.36
C ILE A 355 -19.39 157.94 29.11
N ASP A 356 -18.40 157.66 28.27
CA ASP A 356 -17.34 158.62 27.92
C ASP A 356 -17.88 159.78 27.08
N SER A 357 -18.87 159.54 26.22
CA SER A 357 -19.59 160.62 25.52
C SER A 357 -20.43 161.50 26.46
N LEU A 358 -20.83 160.99 27.63
CA LEU A 358 -21.53 161.74 28.68
C LEU A 358 -20.56 162.45 29.65
N ARG A 359 -19.24 162.26 29.54
CA ARG A 359 -18.21 162.80 30.46
C ARG A 359 -17.44 164.03 29.96
N LEU A 360 -17.89 164.70 28.89
CA LEU A 360 -17.42 166.05 28.56
C LEU A 360 -18.24 167.11 29.32
N THR A 361 -17.86 167.33 30.58
CA THR A 361 -18.24 168.52 31.39
C THR A 361 -17.55 169.80 30.89
N PRO A 362 -17.99 170.98 31.37
CA PRO A 362 -17.05 171.69 32.23
C PRO A 362 -17.63 172.01 33.62
N GLU A 363 -16.80 171.70 34.62
CA GLU A 363 -16.48 172.52 35.80
C GLU A 363 -17.60 172.77 36.86
N PHE A 364 -17.43 172.62 38.18
CA PHE A 364 -16.30 172.93 39.09
C PHE A 364 -16.63 172.41 40.54
N PRO A 365 -15.83 172.65 41.62
CA PRO A 365 -15.55 171.74 42.76
C PRO A 365 -16.01 172.38 44.11
N PRO A 366 -15.28 172.32 45.25
CA PRO A 366 -14.62 171.23 46.01
C PRO A 366 -15.20 171.09 47.44
N SER A 367 -14.97 169.97 48.15
CA SER A 367 -14.79 170.01 49.61
C SER A 367 -14.10 168.75 50.18
N ARG A 368 -13.56 168.91 51.38
CA ARG A 368 -12.31 168.35 51.90
C ARG A 368 -12.57 167.63 53.24
N ARG A 369 -11.74 166.63 53.57
CA ARG A 369 -11.47 165.98 54.90
C ARG A 369 -12.40 164.82 55.32
N ASN A 370 -11.98 163.73 55.98
CA ASN A 370 -10.68 163.22 56.47
C ASN A 370 -10.86 161.76 56.98
N SER A 371 -9.78 160.96 56.92
CA SER A 371 -9.31 159.90 57.87
C SER A 371 -10.21 158.67 58.16
N SER A 372 -9.75 157.42 58.31
CA SER A 372 -8.40 156.87 58.55
C SER A 372 -8.30 155.37 58.13
N ASP A 373 -7.05 154.91 58.03
CA ASP A 373 -6.49 153.58 58.34
C ASP A 373 -6.78 152.32 57.50
N ASP A 374 -5.67 151.80 56.93
CA ASP A 374 -5.12 150.43 56.96
C ASP A 374 -6.08 149.25 56.71
N GLU A 375 -5.92 148.39 55.70
CA GLU A 375 -4.72 147.57 55.46
C GLU A 375 -4.45 147.32 53.96
N TYR A 376 -3.17 147.35 53.64
CA TYR A 376 -2.55 147.07 52.36
C TYR A 376 -2.10 145.61 52.35
N ILE A 377 -2.71 144.75 51.52
CA ILE A 377 -2.15 143.44 51.17
C ILE A 377 -1.72 143.51 49.70
N PRO A 378 -0.46 143.17 49.37
CA PRO A 378 0.16 143.48 48.10
C PRO A 378 -0.43 142.68 46.95
N MET A 379 -0.99 143.38 45.96
CA MET A 379 -1.15 142.87 44.60
C MET A 379 0.23 142.94 43.92
N ASP A 380 1.06 141.94 44.18
CA ASP A 380 2.32 141.75 43.48
C ASP A 380 2.22 140.52 42.56
N ARG A 381 2.45 140.81 41.26
CA ARG A 381 2.69 139.90 40.13
C ARG A 381 1.52 139.10 39.59
N HIS A 382 1.05 139.59 38.44
CA HIS A 382 0.92 138.77 37.23
C HIS A 382 2.01 137.70 37.16
N LYS A 383 1.72 136.48 37.63
CA LYS A 383 2.29 135.29 37.02
C LYS A 383 1.43 134.99 35.80
N SER A 384 2.02 135.31 34.67
CA SER A 384 1.70 134.79 33.35
C SER A 384 1.08 133.39 33.42
N LEU A 385 -0.21 133.29 33.10
CA LEU A 385 -0.91 132.03 32.81
C LEU A 385 -0.39 131.34 31.52
N SER A 386 0.77 131.78 30.98
CA SER A 386 1.48 131.10 29.90
C SER A 386 2.48 130.05 30.40
N ASP A 387 2.84 130.02 31.70
CA ASP A 387 3.85 129.07 32.21
C ASP A 387 3.24 127.89 32.99
N GLU A 388 1.96 127.93 33.35
CA GLU A 388 1.25 126.81 34.02
C GLU A 388 0.60 125.80 33.03
N LEU A 389 0.77 126.02 31.73
CA LEU A 389 0.36 125.08 30.66
C LEU A 389 1.53 124.23 30.12
N LYS A 390 2.75 124.39 30.66
CA LYS A 390 3.89 123.51 30.32
C LYS A 390 4.04 122.31 31.24
N ASP A 391 3.45 122.35 32.44
CA ASP A 391 3.50 121.24 33.40
C ASP A 391 2.25 120.32 33.34
N ALA A 392 1.32 120.60 32.43
CA ALA A 392 0.28 119.65 32.02
C ALA A 392 0.68 118.84 30.76
N ASN A 393 1.97 118.86 30.39
CA ASN A 393 2.57 117.75 29.63
C ASN A 393 2.78 116.57 30.58
N ILE A 394 1.67 116.04 31.12
CA ILE A 394 1.65 114.65 31.55
C ILE A 394 1.79 113.88 30.25
N GLU A 395 3.05 113.55 29.92
CA GLU A 395 3.38 112.36 29.18
C GLU A 395 2.43 111.28 29.68
N ALA A 396 1.45 110.94 28.83
CA ALA A 396 0.80 109.66 28.91
C ALA A 396 1.91 108.64 28.66
N GLN A 397 2.64 108.30 29.72
CA GLN A 397 3.27 107.01 29.86
C GLN A 397 2.15 106.02 29.63
N LEU A 398 2.10 105.51 28.40
CA LEU A 398 1.52 104.22 28.09
C LEU A 398 1.91 103.30 29.26
N PRO A 399 0.95 102.70 29.98
CA PRO A 399 1.26 101.52 30.75
C PRO A 399 1.78 100.54 29.71
N SER A 400 3.08 100.24 29.73
CA SER A 400 3.63 99.12 28.98
C SER A 400 2.82 97.90 29.37
N GLU A 401 1.94 97.52 28.46
CA GLU A 401 1.23 96.28 28.45
C GLU A 401 2.19 95.13 28.75
N LEU A 402 1.73 94.25 29.63
CA LEU A 402 1.86 92.80 29.45
C LEU A 402 3.30 92.25 29.40
N ALA A 403 4.04 92.47 30.49
CA ALA A 403 5.15 91.59 30.87
C ALA A 403 4.83 90.87 32.18
N TYR A 404 3.71 90.15 32.22
CA TYR A 404 3.46 89.16 33.27
C TYR A 404 2.82 87.92 32.63
N MET A 405 3.41 86.77 32.93
CA MET A 405 2.99 85.40 32.57
C MET A 405 3.60 84.77 31.31
N SER A 406 4.93 84.79 31.21
CA SER A 406 5.69 83.81 30.42
C SER A 406 6.73 83.11 31.31
N SER A 407 6.27 82.25 32.22
CA SER A 407 7.08 81.15 32.79
C SER A 407 6.23 80.30 33.72
N TRP A 408 5.44 79.38 33.16
CA TRP A 408 5.23 78.09 33.83
C TRP A 408 6.20 77.12 33.15
N ARG A 409 7.35 76.91 33.80
CA ARG A 409 8.21 75.78 33.48
C ARG A 409 7.41 74.53 33.84
N TYR A 410 7.05 73.75 32.83
CA TYR A 410 6.77 72.34 33.06
C TYR A 410 8.11 71.67 33.36
N ASP A 411 8.23 71.09 34.56
CA ASP A 411 9.23 70.08 34.87
C ASP A 411 8.91 68.85 34.02
N ASP A 412 9.52 68.78 32.84
CA ASP A 412 9.67 67.53 32.12
C ASP A 412 10.77 66.72 32.81
N THR A 413 10.38 65.68 33.55
CA THR A 413 10.94 64.32 33.43
C THR A 413 10.43 63.41 34.57
N PRO A 414 9.60 62.40 34.28
CA PRO A 414 9.77 61.11 34.91
C PRO A 414 10.88 60.37 34.15
N THR A 415 12.04 60.22 34.78
CA THR A 415 13.04 59.22 34.39
C THR A 415 12.42 57.83 34.52
N HIS A 416 11.76 57.35 33.48
CA HIS A 416 11.50 55.94 33.32
C HIS A 416 12.83 55.26 32.97
N GLY A 417 13.29 54.43 33.91
CA GLY A 417 14.44 53.55 33.74
C GLY A 417 14.33 52.81 32.42
N SER A 418 15.33 53.04 31.58
CA SER A 418 15.56 52.29 30.35
C SER A 418 16.09 50.92 30.76
N ASP A 419 15.20 49.95 30.91
CA ASP A 419 15.62 48.55 30.88
C ASP A 419 16.19 48.26 29.48
N PRO A 420 17.34 47.59 29.39
CA PRO A 420 17.98 47.30 28.12
C PRO A 420 17.13 46.28 27.35
N LEU A 421 16.64 46.70 26.18
CA LEU A 421 16.07 45.80 25.19
C LEU A 421 17.10 44.69 24.87
N PRO A 422 16.68 43.42 24.81
CA PRO A 422 17.56 42.35 24.37
C PRO A 422 17.86 42.55 22.88
N ALA A 423 19.15 42.51 22.55
CA ALA A 423 19.62 42.44 21.17
C ALA A 423 19.02 41.19 20.51
N TYR A 424 17.96 41.37 19.72
CA TYR A 424 17.52 40.38 18.75
C TYR A 424 18.61 40.27 17.70
N SER A 425 19.43 39.24 17.85
CA SER A 425 20.37 38.82 16.81
C SER A 425 19.55 38.25 15.65
N ASP A 426 19.56 38.96 14.54
CA ASP A 426 19.22 38.42 13.22
C ASP A 426 20.15 37.24 12.95
N GLY A 427 19.61 36.05 13.16
CA GLY A 427 20.24 34.77 12.91
C GLY A 427 19.21 33.80 12.35
N ILE A 428 18.48 34.20 11.31
CA ILE A 428 17.72 33.27 10.46
C ILE A 428 18.77 32.43 9.71
N GLN A 429 19.25 31.37 10.36
CA GLN A 429 19.92 30.27 9.67
C GLN A 429 18.87 29.58 8.79
N PRO A 430 19.11 29.43 7.48
CA PRO A 430 18.25 28.61 6.65
C PRO A 430 18.37 27.15 7.11
N SER A 431 17.23 26.56 7.48
CA SER A 431 17.07 25.14 7.73
C SER A 431 17.70 24.31 6.59
N PRO A 432 18.37 23.19 6.89
CA PRO A 432 18.99 22.38 5.88
C PRO A 432 17.92 21.80 4.96
N SER A 433 18.08 22.05 3.66
CA SER A 433 17.33 21.41 2.60
C SER A 433 17.45 19.90 2.72
N CYS A 434 16.41 19.28 3.25
CA CYS A 434 16.25 17.84 3.31
C CYS A 434 15.92 17.33 1.90
N SER A 435 16.91 17.35 1.01
CA SER A 435 16.85 16.66 -0.28
C SER A 435 16.98 15.16 -0.01
N LYS A 436 15.90 14.51 0.42
CA LYS A 436 15.77 13.06 0.39
C LYS A 436 15.80 12.62 -1.08
N LYS A 437 16.98 12.23 -1.55
CA LYS A 437 17.10 11.39 -2.74
C LYS A 437 16.31 10.10 -2.47
N PRO A 438 15.46 9.63 -3.40
CA PRO A 438 14.81 8.34 -3.24
C PRO A 438 15.87 7.25 -3.08
N SER A 439 15.75 6.46 -2.01
CA SER A 439 16.73 5.40 -1.74
C SER A 439 16.71 4.40 -2.88
N LYS A 440 17.90 4.01 -3.34
CA LYS A 440 18.11 2.99 -4.37
C LYS A 440 17.46 1.64 -4.02
N ALA A 441 17.05 1.43 -2.76
CA ALA A 441 16.37 0.22 -2.31
C ALA A 441 14.96 0.07 -2.89
N ALA A 442 14.20 1.16 -3.09
CA ALA A 442 12.85 1.07 -3.66
C ALA A 442 12.85 0.68 -5.16
N LEU A 443 13.93 1.03 -5.88
CA LEU A 443 14.12 0.66 -7.29
C LEU A 443 14.58 -0.79 -7.46
N ILE A 444 15.24 -1.38 -6.45
CA ILE A 444 15.64 -2.79 -6.46
C ILE A 444 14.45 -3.71 -6.19
N VAL A 445 13.51 -3.31 -5.33
CA VAL A 445 12.30 -4.11 -5.03
C VAL A 445 11.36 -4.19 -6.24
N LEU A 446 11.21 -3.11 -7.02
CA LEU A 446 10.45 -3.14 -8.28
C LEU A 446 11.14 -3.95 -9.40
N GLY A 447 12.48 -3.93 -9.44
CA GLY A 447 13.26 -4.73 -10.40
C GLY A 447 13.18 -6.24 -10.13
N VAL A 448 13.21 -6.65 -8.87
CA VAL A 448 13.10 -8.08 -8.49
C VAL A 448 11.69 -8.62 -8.76
N TRP A 449 10.65 -7.81 -8.57
CA TRP A 449 9.27 -8.24 -8.82
C TRP A 449 8.97 -8.44 -10.32
N THR A 450 9.48 -7.56 -11.18
CA THR A 450 9.30 -7.65 -12.64
C THR A 450 10.07 -8.82 -13.27
N VAL A 451 11.28 -9.13 -12.78
CA VAL A 451 12.07 -10.29 -13.23
C VAL A 451 11.46 -11.61 -12.74
N GLY A 452 10.90 -11.63 -11.52
CA GLY A 452 10.19 -12.79 -10.98
C GLY A 452 8.92 -13.13 -11.77
N VAL A 453 8.11 -12.13 -12.10
CA VAL A 453 6.88 -12.31 -12.89
C VAL A 453 7.17 -12.73 -14.32
N ALA A 454 8.23 -12.18 -14.95
CA ALA A 454 8.63 -12.58 -16.30
C ALA A 454 9.14 -14.03 -16.37
N LYS A 455 9.89 -14.50 -15.36
CA LYS A 455 10.30 -15.92 -15.27
C LYS A 455 9.13 -16.85 -15.00
N PHE A 456 8.17 -16.45 -14.17
CA PHE A 456 6.98 -17.25 -13.90
C PHE A 456 6.08 -17.39 -15.14
N LEU A 457 5.90 -16.31 -15.91
CA LEU A 457 5.18 -16.34 -17.20
C LEU A 457 5.92 -17.17 -18.27
N ALA A 458 7.27 -17.11 -18.32
CA ALA A 458 8.03 -17.91 -19.27
C ALA A 458 7.98 -19.42 -18.97
N VAL A 459 7.88 -19.82 -17.69
CA VAL A 459 7.72 -21.22 -17.29
C VAL A 459 6.30 -21.73 -17.59
N GLN A 460 5.28 -20.87 -17.44
CA GLN A 460 3.89 -21.20 -17.82
C GLN A 460 3.71 -21.35 -19.32
N ILE A 461 4.39 -20.53 -20.14
CA ILE A 461 4.31 -20.62 -21.61
C ILE A 461 5.13 -21.82 -22.14
N GLY A 462 6.17 -22.25 -21.42
CA GLY A 462 6.99 -23.41 -21.79
C GLY A 462 6.37 -24.79 -21.51
N GLN A 463 5.23 -24.86 -20.81
CA GLN A 463 4.53 -26.12 -20.51
C GLN A 463 3.25 -26.35 -21.31
N HIS A 464 2.83 -25.40 -22.14
CA HIS A 464 1.76 -25.62 -23.10
C HIS A 464 2.33 -26.10 -24.43
N ASP A 465 1.98 -27.34 -24.78
CA ASP A 465 2.25 -28.01 -26.05
C ASP A 465 2.25 -27.06 -27.26
N ALA A 466 3.31 -27.16 -28.05
CA ALA A 466 3.54 -26.43 -29.30
C ALA A 466 2.64 -26.89 -30.46
N GLY A 467 1.34 -27.12 -30.19
CA GLY A 467 0.39 -27.72 -31.13
C GLY A 467 -0.48 -26.74 -31.92
N ASP A 468 -0.96 -25.64 -31.34
CA ASP A 468 -2.21 -25.04 -31.86
C ASP A 468 -2.33 -23.50 -31.78
N VAL A 469 -1.25 -22.73 -32.01
CA VAL A 469 -1.32 -21.25 -31.99
C VAL A 469 -0.86 -20.60 -33.30
N LEU A 470 -1.23 -21.18 -34.44
CA LEU A 470 -0.98 -20.58 -35.77
C LEU A 470 -2.24 -20.05 -36.48
N SER A 471 -3.35 -19.86 -35.76
CA SER A 471 -4.58 -19.31 -36.34
C SER A 471 -5.21 -18.22 -35.47
N PHE A 472 -4.45 -17.21 -35.04
CA PHE A 472 -5.09 -15.99 -34.50
C PHE A 472 -4.23 -14.72 -34.61
N VAL A 473 -3.58 -14.49 -35.75
CA VAL A 473 -3.28 -13.12 -36.24
C VAL A 473 -3.20 -13.17 -37.77
N MET A 474 -4.35 -12.98 -38.43
CA MET A 474 -4.45 -12.27 -39.71
C MET A 474 -5.74 -11.46 -39.72
#